data_AF-A0A7C5QYF1-F1
#
_entry.id   AF-A0A7C5QYF1-F1
#
_cell.length_a   1.000
_cell.length_b   1.000
_cell.length_c   1.000
_cell.angle_alpha   90.00
_cell.angle_beta   90.00
_cell.angle_gamma   90.00
#
_symmetry.space_group_name_H-M   'P 1'
#
loop_
_entity.id
_entity.type
_entity.pdbx_description
1 polymer ?
#
loop_
_entity_poly.entity_id
_entity_poly.type
_entity_poly.pdbx_seq_one_letter_code
_entity_poly.pdbx_strand_id
1 'polypeptide(L)'
;MITRTDNLILTPNLDNADDFYAALLAAHEGLSKEESDAFNARLLLILANHIGDNALLEAAIETAKARKQKRGGSAPAPSSF
;
A
#
# COMPACT_ATOMS: atom_id res chain seq x y z
N MET A 1 8.83 -21.33 -22.81
CA MET A 1 7.59 -20.60 -22.47
C MET A 1 7.38 -20.82 -20.97
N ILE A 2 7.30 -19.84 -20.08
CA ILE A 2 6.86 -18.44 -20.12
C ILE A 2 7.76 -17.65 -19.15
N THR A 3 8.31 -16.50 -19.55
CA THR A 3 9.01 -15.58 -18.63
C THR A 3 7.95 -14.73 -17.94
N ARG A 4 7.58 -15.07 -16.71
CA ARG A 4 6.62 -14.27 -15.93
C ARG A 4 7.38 -13.06 -15.39
N THR A 5 7.11 -11.88 -15.93
CA THR A 5 7.71 -10.63 -15.45
C THR A 5 6.95 -10.17 -14.20
N ASP A 6 7.14 -10.90 -13.10
CA ASP A 6 6.53 -10.65 -11.77
C ASP A 6 7.30 -9.56 -11.00
N ASN A 7 7.42 -8.37 -11.60
CA ASN A 7 8.17 -7.30 -10.98
C ASN A 7 7.24 -6.44 -10.10
N LEU A 8 7.54 -6.39 -8.80
CA LEU A 8 6.88 -5.50 -7.86
C LEU A 8 7.08 -4.04 -8.27
N ILE A 9 5.98 -3.32 -8.53
CA ILE A 9 6.02 -1.90 -8.88
C ILE A 9 6.17 -1.08 -7.60
N LEU A 10 7.29 -0.37 -7.47
CA LEU A 10 7.64 0.47 -6.31
C LEU A 10 7.60 1.97 -6.62
N THR A 11 7.27 2.32 -7.85
CA THR A 11 7.09 3.69 -8.35
C THR A 11 5.60 4.04 -8.43
N PRO A 12 5.23 5.32 -8.50
CA PRO A 12 3.86 5.73 -8.78
C PRO A 12 3.31 5.03 -10.04
N ASN A 13 2.10 4.50 -9.95
CA ASN A 13 1.46 3.69 -11.01
C ASN A 13 -0.06 3.91 -11.09
N LEU A 14 -0.55 5.04 -10.56
CA LEU A 14 -1.95 5.45 -10.65
C LEU A 14 -2.05 6.65 -11.57
N ASP A 15 -2.98 6.62 -12.52
CA ASP A 15 -3.21 7.73 -13.45
C ASP A 15 -3.72 8.99 -12.73
N ASN A 16 -4.64 8.82 -11.76
CA ASN A 16 -5.19 9.89 -10.93
C ASN A 16 -4.94 9.58 -9.45
N ALA A 17 -3.68 9.68 -9.02
CA ALA A 17 -3.30 9.38 -7.64
C ALA A 17 -4.06 10.24 -6.62
N ASP A 18 -4.29 11.52 -6.93
CA ASP A 18 -4.95 12.47 -6.04
C ASP A 18 -6.38 12.07 -5.69
N ASP A 19 -7.16 11.67 -6.70
CA ASP A 19 -8.55 11.24 -6.50
C ASP A 19 -8.62 10.00 -5.60
N PHE A 20 -7.70 9.06 -5.79
CA PHE A 20 -7.61 7.86 -4.95
C PHE A 20 -7.20 8.23 -3.51
N TYR A 21 -6.21 9.11 -3.33
CA TYR A 21 -5.80 9.57 -2.00
C TYR A 21 -6.92 10.32 -1.28
N ALA A 22 -7.66 11.18 -1.97
CA ALA A 22 -8.82 11.88 -1.41
C ALA A 22 -9.91 10.89 -0.97
N ALA A 23 -10.23 9.89 -1.80
CA ALA A 23 -11.20 8.86 -1.47
C ALA A 23 -10.76 8.02 -0.25
N LEU A 24 -9.46 7.67 -0.18
CA LEU A 24 -8.90 6.93 0.95
C LEU A 24 -8.97 7.75 2.25
N LEU A 25 -8.65 9.04 2.20
CA LEU A 25 -8.72 9.93 3.37
C LEU A 25 -10.16 10.08 3.86
N ALA A 26 -11.10 10.31 2.94
CA ALA A 26 -12.52 10.41 3.27
C ALA A 26 -13.04 9.11 3.93
N ALA A 27 -12.56 7.94 3.50
CA ALA A 27 -12.94 6.66 4.09
C ALA A 27 -12.46 6.49 5.56
N HIS A 28 -11.51 7.31 6.01
CA HIS A 28 -11.04 7.33 7.39
C HIS A 28 -11.70 8.39 8.27
N GLU A 29 -12.50 9.29 7.69
CA GLU A 29 -13.16 10.35 8.47
C GLU A 29 -14.11 9.76 9.51
N GLY A 30 -13.97 10.23 10.76
CA GLY A 30 -14.79 9.77 11.89
C GLY A 30 -14.39 8.42 12.49
N LEU A 31 -13.39 7.72 11.93
CA LEU A 31 -12.87 6.46 12.50
C LEU A 31 -11.87 6.72 13.63
N SER A 32 -11.92 5.90 14.68
CA SER A 32 -10.83 5.80 15.65
C SER A 32 -9.57 5.23 15.00
N LYS A 33 -8.45 5.25 15.74
CA LYS A 33 -7.21 4.65 15.26
C LYS A 33 -7.36 3.15 15.01
N GLU A 34 -8.03 2.46 15.91
CA GLU A 34 -8.27 1.01 15.85
C GLU A 34 -9.21 0.67 14.68
N GLU A 35 -10.25 1.48 14.46
CA GLU A 35 -11.17 1.32 13.33
C GLU A 35 -10.48 1.59 11.99
N SER A 36 -9.61 2.60 11.95
CA SER A 36 -8.77 2.91 10.79
C SER A 36 -7.80 1.76 10.47
N ASP A 37 -7.20 1.14 11.48
CA ASP A 37 -6.33 -0.04 11.29
C ASP A 37 -7.14 -1.26 10.79
N ALA A 38 -8.32 -1.49 11.35
CA ALA A 38 -9.23 -2.55 10.90
C ALA A 38 -9.75 -2.31 9.47
N PHE A 39 -10.00 -1.07 9.08
CA PHE A 39 -10.31 -0.69 7.70
C PHE A 39 -9.14 -1.01 6.77
N ASN A 40 -7.92 -0.58 7.11
CA ASN A 40 -6.73 -0.82 6.31
C ASN A 40 -6.42 -2.32 6.13
N ALA A 41 -6.57 -3.12 7.18
CA ALA A 41 -6.41 -4.57 7.10
C ALA A 41 -7.38 -5.22 6.11
N ARG A 42 -8.67 -4.80 6.14
CA ARG A 42 -9.68 -5.29 5.20
C ARG A 42 -9.37 -4.88 3.76
N LEU A 43 -9.01 -3.61 3.55
CA LEU A 43 -8.63 -3.10 2.23
C LEU A 43 -7.42 -3.86 1.67
N LEU A 44 -6.38 -4.08 2.49
CA LEU A 44 -5.20 -4.83 2.09
C LEU A 44 -5.54 -6.26 1.65
N LEU A 45 -6.41 -6.96 2.40
CA LEU A 45 -6.86 -8.30 2.03
C LEU A 45 -7.65 -8.32 0.72
N ILE A 46 -8.51 -7.32 0.48
CA ILE A 46 -9.25 -7.19 -0.79
C ILE A 46 -8.28 -7.00 -1.95
N LEU A 47 -7.29 -6.11 -1.81
CA LEU A 47 -6.28 -5.86 -2.84
C LEU A 47 -5.38 -7.08 -3.07
N ALA A 48 -4.99 -7.80 -2.01
CA ALA A 48 -4.23 -9.03 -2.13
C ALA A 48 -4.99 -10.10 -2.92
N ASN A 49 -6.29 -10.27 -2.62
CA ASN A 49 -7.16 -11.16 -3.38
C ASN A 49 -7.31 -10.74 -4.84
N HIS A 50 -7.39 -9.44 -5.12
CA HIS A 50 -7.44 -8.91 -6.49
C HIS A 50 -6.15 -9.18 -7.27
N ILE A 51 -4.98 -9.07 -6.61
CA ILE A 51 -3.67 -9.36 -7.20
C ILE A 51 -3.52 -10.85 -7.50
N GLY A 52 -3.87 -11.73 -6.56
CA GLY A 52 -3.92 -13.19 -6.77
C GLY A 52 -2.57 -13.87 -7.01
N ASP A 53 -1.45 -13.20 -6.70
CA ASP A 53 -0.09 -13.71 -6.91
C ASP A 53 0.72 -13.72 -5.60
N ASN A 54 0.94 -14.92 -5.06
CA ASN A 54 1.67 -15.11 -3.81
C ASN A 54 3.13 -14.65 -3.89
N ALA A 55 3.83 -14.88 -5.01
CA ALA A 55 5.24 -14.49 -5.12
C ALA A 55 5.39 -12.96 -5.10
N LEU A 56 4.47 -12.25 -5.77
CA LEU A 56 4.42 -10.79 -5.76
C LEU A 56 4.08 -10.24 -4.36
N LEU A 57 3.13 -10.87 -3.67
CA LEU A 57 2.73 -10.50 -2.30
C LEU A 57 3.86 -10.74 -1.29
N GLU A 58 4.57 -11.86 -1.40
CA GLU A 58 5.76 -12.16 -0.57
C GLU A 58 6.87 -11.13 -0.81
N ALA A 59 7.15 -10.80 -2.08
CA ALA A 59 8.11 -9.75 -2.42
C ALA A 59 7.73 -8.39 -1.85
N ALA A 60 6.43 -8.05 -1.84
CA ALA A 60 5.93 -6.82 -1.24
C ALA A 60 6.15 -6.78 0.29
N ILE A 61 5.88 -7.90 0.98
CA ILE A 61 6.12 -8.03 2.43
C ILE A 61 7.60 -7.85 2.77
N GLU A 62 8.50 -8.54 2.05
CA GLU A 62 9.95 -8.43 2.29
C GLU A 62 10.46 -7.01 2.01
N THR A 63 9.97 -6.37 0.96
CA THR A 63 10.31 -4.97 0.65
C THR A 63 9.86 -4.00 1.76
N ALA A 64 8.64 -4.19 2.29
CA ALA A 64 8.12 -3.38 3.39
C ALA A 64 8.94 -3.54 4.68
N LYS A 65 9.34 -4.77 5.03
CA LYS A 65 10.22 -5.06 6.18
C LYS A 65 11.57 -4.34 6.05
N ALA A 66 12.20 -4.39 4.87
CA ALA A 66 13.50 -3.75 4.63
C ALA A 66 13.46 -2.22 4.77
N ARG A 67 12.36 -1.55 4.36
CA ARG A 67 12.21 -0.10 4.52
C ARG A 67 12.08 0.35 5.98
N LYS A 68 11.53 -0.48 6.86
CA LYS A 68 11.42 -0.18 8.30
C LYS A 68 12.80 -0.04 8.95
N GLN A 69 13.80 -0.77 8.47
CA GLN A 69 15.18 -0.73 9.00
C GLN A 69 15.95 0.54 8.59
N LYS A 70 15.52 1.25 7.52
CA LYS A 70 16.15 2.49 7.06
C LYS A 70 15.51 3.78 7.61
N ARG A 71 14.40 3.72 8.35
CA ARG A 71 13.62 4.89 8.79
C ARG A 71 13.33 4.90 10.30
N GLY A 72 14.37 4.96 11.12
CA GLY A 72 14.27 5.38 12.53
C GLY A 72 13.99 6.88 12.73
N GLY A 73 13.37 7.55 11.74
CA GLY A 73 13.02 8.97 11.78
C GLY A 73 11.60 9.15 11.25
N SER A 74 10.82 9.95 11.98
CA SER A 74 9.39 10.26 11.80
C SER A 74 8.90 10.20 10.34
N ALA A 75 7.70 9.64 10.12
CA ALA A 75 7.06 9.66 8.82
C ALA A 75 6.95 11.12 8.31
N PRO A 76 7.39 11.45 7.08
CA PRO A 76 7.09 12.75 6.52
C PRO A 76 5.59 12.77 6.26
N ALA A 77 4.97 13.90 6.60
CA ALA A 77 3.66 14.26 6.07
C ALA A 77 3.70 14.13 4.53
N PRO A 78 2.60 13.73 3.87
CA PRO A 78 2.54 13.75 2.42
C PRO A 78 2.90 15.16 1.95
N SER A 79 4.03 15.25 1.25
CA SER A 79 4.55 16.49 0.69
C SER A 79 3.56 16.97 -0.36
N SER A 80 3.02 18.18 -0.19
CA SER A 80 2.28 18.87 -1.25
C SER A 80 3.17 18.99 -2.49
N PHE A 81 2.88 18.23 -3.54
CA PHE A 81 3.22 18.50 -4.94
C PHE A 81 2.28 17.73 -5.85
#